data_AF-A0A061R3E4-F1
#
_entry.id   AF-A0A061R3E4-F1
#
_cell.length_a   1.000
_cell.length_b   1.000
_cell.length_c   1.000
_cell.angle_alpha   90.00
_cell.angle_beta   90.00
_cell.angle_gamma   90.00
#
_symmetry.space_group_name_H-M   'P 1'
#
loop_
_entity.id
_entity.type
_entity.pdbx_description
1 polymer ?
#
loop_
_entity_poly.entity_id
_entity_poly.type
_entity_poly.pdbx_seq_one_letter_code
_entity_poly.pdbx_strand_id
1 'polypeptide(L)'
;GFVPIVLKSQLYCTLKDHTKLDREVDELRQKGEIRVFKLSTSPSDYAVHLTDDYVWQLQDAKERQLSQGVEPDRAQVFDWFIHRVLPRCAGTAIGHDELLRLLSRPAKHQAPSRASAGAAAPGDGHVALLLKSGCLSRQRRPGQPEAYWFAIPGAGPVLSSILNGRQELLAAFKKRYRHGVLEKEITKKPLRSSRLGAGFHIRDLVGLGLVERIETTSGTMLRPVQSA
;
A
#
# COMPACT_ATOMS: atom_id res chain seq x y z
N GLY A 1 0.99 15.76 5.61
CA GLY A 1 2.17 15.04 5.09
C GLY A 1 1.71 13.89 4.22
N PHE A 2 2.64 13.14 3.60
CA PHE A 2 2.26 11.86 2.98
C PHE A 2 2.10 10.77 4.03
N VAL A 3 1.31 9.75 3.68
CA VAL A 3 1.29 8.46 4.34
C VAL A 3 2.72 7.90 4.36
N PRO A 4 3.27 7.53 5.54
CA PRO A 4 4.60 6.95 5.64
C PRO A 4 4.58 5.50 5.10
N ILE A 5 5.14 5.28 3.91
CA ILE A 5 5.30 3.95 3.32
C ILE A 5 6.73 3.70 2.90
N VAL A 6 7.16 2.44 3.03
CA VAL A 6 8.41 1.94 2.47
C VAL A 6 8.09 0.95 1.36
N LEU A 7 8.72 1.09 0.21
CA LEU A 7 8.54 0.11 -0.87
C LEU A 7 9.40 -1.12 -0.59
N LYS A 8 8.87 -2.31 -0.87
CA LYS A 8 9.64 -3.56 -0.70
C LYS A 8 10.92 -3.57 -1.55
N SER A 9 10.86 -2.98 -2.75
CA SER A 9 12.03 -2.71 -3.60
C SER A 9 13.12 -1.91 -2.86
N GLN A 10 12.76 -0.88 -2.10
CA GLN A 10 13.73 -0.09 -1.34
C GLN A 10 14.42 -0.92 -0.25
N LEU A 11 13.75 -1.92 0.32
CA LEU A 11 14.35 -2.83 1.29
C LEU A 11 15.38 -3.76 0.62
N TYR A 12 15.07 -4.28 -0.57
CA TYR A 12 16.03 -5.06 -1.38
C TYR A 12 17.27 -4.26 -1.75
N CYS A 13 17.15 -2.93 -1.89
CA CYS A 13 18.29 -2.05 -2.13
C CYS A 13 19.28 -2.00 -0.95
N THR A 14 18.80 -2.20 0.29
CA THR A 14 19.60 -2.03 1.51
C THR A 14 20.23 -3.34 1.98
N LEU A 15 19.62 -4.48 1.69
CA LEU A 15 20.01 -5.78 2.24
C LEU A 15 20.45 -6.73 1.13
N LYS A 16 21.66 -7.29 1.26
CA LYS A 16 22.23 -8.24 0.28
C LYS A 16 21.49 -9.58 0.25
N ASP A 17 20.98 -10.03 1.40
CA ASP A 17 20.28 -11.30 1.52
C ASP A 17 18.76 -11.08 1.41
N HIS A 18 18.25 -11.18 0.18
CA HIS A 18 16.83 -10.99 -0.12
C HIS A 18 15.97 -12.10 0.53
N THR A 19 16.50 -13.31 0.68
CA THR A 19 15.78 -14.42 1.32
C THR A 19 15.59 -14.16 2.80
N LYS A 20 16.63 -13.70 3.50
CA LYS A 20 16.54 -13.30 4.91
C LYS A 20 15.57 -12.13 5.08
N LEU A 21 15.65 -11.11 4.23
CA LEU A 21 14.71 -9.99 4.26
C LEU A 21 13.26 -10.47 4.08
N ASP A 22 13.00 -11.35 3.12
CA ASP A 22 11.65 -11.87 2.91
C ASP A 22 11.13 -12.66 4.12
N ARG A 23 12.00 -13.41 4.80
CA ARG A 23 11.67 -14.11 6.05
C ARG A 23 11.35 -13.13 7.18
N GLU A 24 12.19 -12.13 7.40
CA GLU A 24 11.98 -11.13 8.47
C GLU A 24 10.71 -10.29 8.24
N VAL A 25 10.45 -9.88 6.99
CA VAL A 25 9.21 -9.18 6.63
C VAL A 25 8.00 -10.08 6.85
N ASP A 26 8.08 -11.37 6.52
CA ASP A 26 6.98 -12.28 6.79
C ASP A 26 6.77 -12.51 8.29
N GLU A 27 7.84 -12.70 9.06
CA GLU A 27 7.77 -12.85 10.52
C GLU A 27 7.10 -11.64 11.20
N LEU A 28 7.53 -10.41 10.87
CA LEU A 28 6.92 -9.19 11.39
C LEU A 28 5.46 -9.04 10.96
N ARG A 29 5.12 -9.47 9.74
CA ARG A 29 3.75 -9.49 9.22
C ARG A 29 2.87 -10.48 9.97
N GLN A 30 3.37 -11.68 10.27
CA GLN A 30 2.64 -12.70 11.04
C GLN A 30 2.46 -12.29 12.49
N LYS A 31 3.44 -11.59 13.09
CA LYS A 31 3.31 -10.97 14.42
C LYS A 31 2.32 -9.80 14.45
N GLY A 32 1.94 -9.27 13.28
CA GLY A 32 1.05 -8.13 13.16
C GLY A 32 1.72 -6.79 13.45
N GLU A 33 3.06 -6.71 13.50
CA GLU A 33 3.81 -5.47 13.71
C GLU A 33 3.83 -4.59 12.45
N ILE A 34 3.81 -5.25 11.28
CA ILE A 34 3.74 -4.58 9.99
C ILE A 34 2.60 -5.12 9.12
N ARG A 35 2.17 -4.30 8.18
CA ARG A 35 1.23 -4.62 7.12
C ARG A 35 1.94 -4.53 5.77
N VAL A 36 1.67 -5.50 4.91
CA VAL A 36 2.11 -5.49 3.52
C VAL A 36 0.91 -5.19 2.62
N PHE A 37 1.07 -4.23 1.73
CA PHE A 37 0.03 -3.78 0.81
C PHE A 37 0.45 -4.02 -0.63
N LYS A 38 -0.46 -4.59 -1.43
CA LYS A 38 -0.31 -4.64 -2.87
C LYS A 38 -0.59 -3.25 -3.44
N LEU A 39 0.39 -2.62 -4.08
CA LEU A 39 0.18 -1.31 -4.70
C LEU A 39 -0.38 -1.46 -6.12
N SER A 40 -1.08 -0.42 -6.57
CA SER A 40 -1.62 -0.32 -7.94
C SER A 40 -0.60 0.21 -8.96
N THR A 41 0.64 0.45 -8.54
CA THR A 41 1.69 1.06 -9.37
C THR A 41 2.36 0.08 -10.34
N SER A 42 2.37 -1.22 -10.01
CA SER A 42 2.85 -2.33 -10.85
C SER A 42 2.33 -3.67 -10.31
N PRO A 43 2.19 -4.75 -11.10
CA PRO A 43 1.82 -6.08 -10.62
C PRO A 43 2.73 -6.68 -9.54
N SER A 44 3.97 -6.22 -9.42
CA SER A 44 4.94 -6.70 -8.41
C SER A 44 5.27 -5.67 -7.33
N ASP A 45 4.59 -4.52 -7.29
CA ASP A 45 4.84 -3.52 -6.25
C ASP A 45 4.12 -3.83 -4.95
N TYR A 46 4.89 -3.78 -3.87
CA TYR A 46 4.41 -3.91 -2.50
C TYR A 46 4.97 -2.79 -1.63
N ALA A 47 4.14 -2.31 -0.69
CA ALA A 47 4.56 -1.42 0.38
C ALA A 47 4.50 -2.14 1.72
N VAL A 48 5.43 -1.77 2.60
CA VAL A 48 5.43 -2.10 4.02
C VAL A 48 5.01 -0.85 4.79
N HIS A 49 4.14 -1.03 5.77
CA HIS A 49 3.63 0.02 6.66
C HIS A 49 3.58 -0.54 8.08
N LEU A 50 3.89 0.28 9.09
CA LEU A 50 3.70 -0.13 10.49
C LEU A 50 2.20 -0.33 10.76
N THR A 51 1.86 -1.37 11.52
CA THR A 51 0.45 -1.64 11.85
C THR A 51 -0.16 -0.52 12.67
N ASP A 52 0.56 0.04 13.64
CA ASP A 52 0.05 1.13 14.48
C ASP A 52 -0.27 2.38 13.66
N ASP A 53 0.63 2.79 12.75
CA ASP A 53 0.38 3.91 11.85
C ASP A 53 -0.81 3.63 10.92
N TYR A 54 -0.99 2.37 10.49
CA TYR A 54 -2.13 1.97 9.67
C TYR A 54 -3.45 2.04 10.45
N VAL A 55 -3.46 1.58 11.71
CA VAL A 55 -4.61 1.68 12.60
C VAL A 55 -4.98 3.14 12.83
N TRP A 56 -3.99 4.01 13.05
CA TRP A 56 -4.22 5.46 13.15
C TRP A 56 -4.89 6.03 11.89
N GLN A 57 -4.44 5.64 10.70
CA GLN A 57 -5.04 6.07 9.44
C GLN A 57 -6.47 5.56 9.23
N LEU A 58 -6.80 4.37 9.73
CA LEU A 58 -8.15 3.85 9.70
C LEU A 58 -9.07 4.64 10.64
N GLN A 59 -8.57 5.05 11.81
CA GLN A 59 -9.31 5.93 12.72
C GLN A 59 -9.51 7.34 12.14
N ASP A 60 -8.47 7.93 11.54
CA ASP A 60 -8.60 9.20 10.81
C ASP A 60 -9.60 9.09 9.63
N ALA A 61 -9.60 7.96 8.91
CA ALA A 61 -10.59 7.71 7.86
C ALA A 61 -12.02 7.61 8.41
N LYS A 62 -12.21 7.00 9.58
CA LYS A 62 -13.49 6.96 10.30
C LYS A 62 -13.96 8.36 10.66
N GLU A 63 -13.10 9.17 11.27
CA GLU A 63 -13.40 10.56 11.63
C GLU A 63 -13.82 11.39 10.41
N ARG A 64 -13.08 11.27 9.30
CA ARG A 64 -13.45 11.92 8.03
C ARG A 64 -14.81 11.49 7.50
N GLN A 65 -15.19 10.21 7.64
CA GLN A 65 -16.53 9.76 7.23
C GLN A 65 -17.63 10.31 8.15
N LEU A 66 -17.39 10.37 9.47
CA LEU A 66 -18.32 10.99 10.42
C LEU A 66 -18.55 12.47 10.08
N SER A 67 -17.48 13.23 9.81
CA SER A 67 -17.58 14.64 9.38
C SER A 67 -18.29 14.80 8.03
N GLN A 68 -18.35 13.76 7.20
CA GLN A 68 -19.08 13.72 5.93
C GLN A 68 -20.53 13.25 6.08
N GLY A 69 -21.04 13.13 7.32
CA GLY A 69 -22.43 12.79 7.61
C GLY A 69 -22.74 11.29 7.59
N VAL A 70 -21.73 10.42 7.71
CA VAL A 70 -21.98 8.99 7.93
C VAL A 70 -22.42 8.77 9.37
N GLU A 71 -23.54 8.07 9.56
CA GLU A 71 -24.08 7.75 10.89
C GLU A 71 -23.07 7.01 11.78
N PRO A 72 -22.98 7.33 13.09
CA PRO A 72 -22.06 6.68 14.02
C PRO A 72 -22.19 5.14 14.06
N ASP A 73 -23.42 4.63 13.98
CA ASP A 73 -23.71 3.21 13.97
C ASP A 73 -23.05 2.50 12.77
N ARG A 74 -23.10 3.15 11.60
CA ARG A 74 -22.49 2.64 10.37
C ARG A 74 -20.97 2.81 10.36
N ALA A 75 -20.46 3.89 10.98
CA ALA A 75 -19.03 4.13 11.14
C ALA A 75 -18.35 3.13 12.10
N GLN A 76 -19.13 2.37 12.90
CA GLN A 76 -18.60 1.30 13.74
C GLN A 76 -17.88 0.20 12.94
N VAL A 77 -18.15 0.09 11.62
CA VAL A 77 -17.43 -0.83 10.73
C VAL A 77 -15.92 -0.65 10.79
N PHE A 78 -15.42 0.57 10.99
CA PHE A 78 -13.97 0.83 11.07
C PHE A 78 -13.37 0.18 12.32
N ASP A 79 -14.06 0.21 13.45
CA ASP A 79 -13.62 -0.47 14.68
C ASP A 79 -13.65 -1.98 14.51
N TRP A 80 -14.68 -2.52 13.86
CA TRP A 80 -14.73 -3.95 13.54
C TRP A 80 -13.62 -4.36 12.58
N PHE A 81 -13.30 -3.51 11.60
CA PHE A 81 -12.20 -3.75 10.68
C PHE A 81 -10.87 -3.83 11.44
N ILE A 82 -10.60 -2.86 12.31
CA ILE A 82 -9.38 -2.80 13.13
C ILE A 82 -9.28 -4.01 14.08
N HIS A 83 -10.33 -4.30 14.84
CA HIS A 83 -10.26 -5.26 15.95
C HIS A 83 -10.64 -6.70 15.57
N ARG A 84 -11.36 -6.89 14.45
CA ARG A 84 -11.84 -8.21 14.02
C ARG A 84 -11.15 -8.71 12.76
N VAL A 85 -10.92 -7.81 11.79
CA VAL A 85 -10.32 -8.17 10.49
C VAL A 85 -8.81 -8.21 10.56
N LEU A 86 -8.15 -7.12 10.96
CA LEU A 86 -6.69 -7.05 10.90
C LEU A 86 -5.96 -8.16 11.68
N PRO A 87 -6.38 -8.54 12.92
CA PRO A 87 -5.70 -9.58 13.69
C PRO A 87 -5.85 -10.99 13.11
N ARG A 88 -6.89 -11.21 12.28
CA ARG A 88 -7.18 -12.51 11.66
C ARG A 88 -6.65 -12.60 10.23
N CYS A 89 -6.23 -11.49 9.64
CA CYS A 89 -5.90 -11.41 8.22
C CYS A 89 -4.57 -10.68 8.01
N ALA A 90 -3.45 -11.37 8.25
CA ALA A 90 -2.09 -10.87 7.95
C ALA A 90 -1.77 -10.80 6.44
N GLY A 91 -2.67 -11.29 5.59
CA GLY A 91 -2.57 -11.23 4.13
C GLY A 91 -2.69 -9.83 3.55
N THR A 92 -2.43 -9.72 2.25
CA THR A 92 -2.66 -8.49 1.45
C THR A 92 -4.11 -8.37 0.99
N ALA A 93 -4.89 -9.46 1.04
CA ALA A 93 -6.29 -9.52 0.65
C ALA A 93 -7.15 -10.32 1.63
N ILE A 94 -8.46 -10.15 1.48
CA ILE A 94 -9.51 -10.90 2.15
C ILE A 94 -10.65 -11.24 1.16
N GLY A 95 -11.19 -12.45 1.24
CA GLY A 95 -12.35 -12.86 0.44
C GLY A 95 -13.65 -12.20 0.92
N HIS A 96 -14.64 -12.06 0.03
CA HIS A 96 -15.90 -11.38 0.35
C HIS A 96 -16.66 -12.01 1.51
N ASP A 97 -16.88 -13.33 1.47
CA ASP A 97 -17.64 -14.04 2.52
C ASP A 97 -16.98 -13.92 3.90
N GLU A 98 -15.65 -14.08 3.94
CA GLU A 98 -14.87 -13.96 5.17
C GLU A 98 -14.91 -12.51 5.70
N LEU A 99 -14.83 -11.51 4.83
CA LEU A 99 -14.98 -10.11 5.22
C LEU A 99 -16.37 -9.84 5.82
N LEU A 100 -17.44 -10.28 5.15
CA LEU A 100 -18.80 -10.11 5.67
C LEU A 100 -18.99 -10.79 7.02
N ARG A 101 -18.45 -12.01 7.19
CA ARG A 101 -18.49 -12.75 8.44
C ARG A 101 -17.83 -11.97 9.59
N LEU A 102 -16.68 -11.36 9.34
CA LEU A 102 -15.95 -10.58 10.35
C LEU A 102 -16.59 -9.22 10.65
N LEU A 103 -17.26 -8.62 9.68
CA LEU A 103 -17.99 -7.35 9.83
C LEU A 103 -19.42 -7.53 10.34
N SER A 104 -19.90 -8.76 10.52
CA SER A 104 -21.25 -9.02 11.01
C SER A 104 -21.37 -8.73 12.51
N ARG A 105 -22.56 -8.28 12.94
CA ARG A 105 -22.87 -8.12 14.37
C ARG A 105 -23.01 -9.48 15.06
N PRO A 106 -22.49 -9.65 16.28
CA PRO A 106 -22.73 -10.86 17.06
C PRO A 106 -24.24 -11.07 17.29
N ALA A 107 -24.70 -12.31 17.17
CA ALA A 107 -26.12 -12.69 17.13
C ALA A 107 -26.96 -12.20 18.33
N LYS A 108 -26.36 -11.90 19.49
CA LYS A 108 -27.07 -11.39 20.69
C LYS A 108 -27.74 -10.02 20.52
N HIS A 109 -27.41 -9.25 19.49
CA HIS A 109 -27.99 -7.92 19.21
C HIS A 109 -28.72 -7.83 17.86
N GLN A 110 -28.99 -8.96 17.21
CA GLN A 110 -29.82 -8.95 16.00
C GLN A 110 -31.29 -8.89 16.42
N ALA A 111 -31.86 -7.69 16.40
CA ALA A 111 -33.32 -7.57 16.34
C ALA A 111 -33.79 -8.26 15.03
N PRO A 112 -34.94 -8.96 15.03
CA PRO A 112 -35.48 -9.57 13.82
C PRO A 112 -35.73 -8.49 12.77
N SER A 113 -34.84 -8.41 11.78
CA SER A 113 -34.98 -7.50 10.65
C SER A 113 -36.04 -8.05 9.70
N ARG A 114 -37.12 -7.29 9.52
CA ARG A 114 -38.05 -7.49 8.39
C ARG A 114 -37.32 -7.10 7.12
N ALA A 115 -36.67 -8.05 6.46
CA ALA A 115 -36.03 -7.83 5.18
C ALA A 115 -37.07 -7.36 4.15
N SER A 116 -36.97 -6.11 3.70
CA SER A 116 -37.64 -5.66 2.49
C SER A 116 -36.89 -6.22 1.29
N ALA A 117 -37.62 -6.86 0.38
CA ALA A 117 -37.07 -7.36 -0.88
C ALA A 117 -36.54 -6.17 -1.70
N GLY A 118 -35.21 -6.00 -1.74
CA GLY A 118 -34.53 -4.93 -2.49
C GLY A 118 -33.44 -4.18 -1.71
N ALA A 119 -33.32 -4.37 -0.39
CA ALA A 119 -32.22 -3.80 0.38
C ALA A 119 -30.92 -4.60 0.17
N ALA A 120 -29.80 -3.92 -0.07
CA ALA A 120 -28.47 -4.53 -0.08
C ALA A 120 -28.24 -5.32 1.21
N ALA A 121 -27.50 -6.43 1.16
CA ALA A 121 -27.32 -7.28 2.34
C ALA A 121 -26.74 -6.44 3.49
N PRO A 122 -27.07 -6.74 4.77
CA PRO A 122 -26.67 -5.92 5.92
C PRO A 122 -25.17 -5.59 6.02
N GLY A 123 -24.30 -6.38 5.38
CA GLY A 123 -22.86 -6.13 5.30
C GLY A 123 -22.36 -5.44 4.02
N ASP A 124 -23.14 -5.39 2.95
CA ASP A 124 -22.71 -4.76 1.68
C ASP A 124 -22.52 -3.24 1.85
N GLY A 125 -23.38 -2.60 2.66
CA GLY A 125 -23.26 -1.19 2.99
C GLY A 125 -21.98 -0.85 3.78
N HIS A 126 -21.46 -1.81 4.56
CA HIS A 126 -20.20 -1.70 5.29
C HIS A 126 -19.00 -1.86 4.36
N VAL A 127 -19.02 -2.87 3.49
CA VAL A 127 -17.97 -3.06 2.48
C VAL A 127 -17.88 -1.86 1.54
N ALA A 128 -19.02 -1.33 1.08
CA ALA A 128 -19.08 -0.13 0.25
C ALA A 128 -18.45 1.09 0.95
N LEU A 129 -18.66 1.23 2.26
CA LEU A 129 -18.07 2.32 3.04
C LEU A 129 -16.53 2.18 3.15
N LEU A 130 -16.02 0.97 3.40
CA LEU A 130 -14.59 0.68 3.44
C LEU A 130 -13.90 0.87 2.08
N LEU A 131 -14.60 0.56 0.98
CA LEU A 131 -14.14 0.86 -0.38
C LEU A 131 -14.09 2.38 -0.63
N LYS A 132 -15.17 3.09 -0.29
CA LYS A 132 -15.27 4.55 -0.47
C LYS A 132 -14.21 5.31 0.33
N SER A 133 -13.90 4.85 1.55
CA SER A 133 -12.89 5.47 2.41
C SER A 133 -11.44 5.11 2.05
N GLY A 134 -11.24 4.22 1.08
CA GLY A 134 -9.91 3.79 0.65
C GLY A 134 -9.23 2.79 1.58
N CYS A 135 -9.98 2.13 2.47
CA CYS A 135 -9.47 1.04 3.32
C CYS A 135 -9.34 -0.28 2.54
N LEU A 136 -10.12 -0.43 1.47
CA LEU A 136 -10.14 -1.60 0.60
C LEU A 136 -10.09 -1.17 -0.87
N SER A 137 -9.62 -2.08 -1.73
CA SER A 137 -9.80 -1.98 -3.18
C SER A 137 -10.23 -3.33 -3.76
N ARG A 138 -11.03 -3.32 -4.83
CA ARG A 138 -11.57 -4.54 -5.44
C ARG A 138 -10.48 -5.33 -6.15
N GLN A 139 -10.35 -6.62 -5.83
CA GLN A 139 -9.48 -7.53 -6.56
C GLN A 139 -10.24 -8.11 -7.76
N ARG A 140 -9.97 -7.60 -8.96
CA ARG A 140 -10.59 -8.11 -10.19
C ARG A 140 -9.77 -9.28 -10.72
N ARG A 141 -10.25 -10.51 -10.50
CA ARG A 141 -9.69 -11.73 -11.09
C ARG A 141 -10.82 -12.49 -11.81
N PRO A 142 -10.76 -12.65 -13.14
CA PRO A 142 -11.75 -13.43 -13.88
C PRO A 142 -11.88 -14.85 -13.33
N GLY A 143 -13.10 -15.34 -13.16
CA GLY A 143 -13.38 -16.73 -12.74
C GLY A 143 -13.03 -17.05 -11.28
N GLN A 144 -12.67 -16.07 -10.45
CA GLN A 144 -12.42 -16.27 -9.02
C GLN A 144 -13.48 -15.60 -8.14
N PRO A 145 -13.68 -16.09 -6.90
CA PRO A 145 -14.56 -15.46 -5.94
C PRO A 145 -14.17 -13.99 -5.69
N GLU A 146 -15.16 -13.19 -5.34
CA GLU A 146 -14.95 -11.78 -5.01
C GLU A 146 -14.01 -11.64 -3.80
N ALA A 147 -13.03 -10.75 -3.93
CA ALA A 147 -12.04 -10.49 -2.90
C ALA A 147 -11.60 -9.03 -2.96
N TYR A 148 -10.99 -8.58 -1.86
CA TYR A 148 -10.57 -7.20 -1.66
C TYR A 148 -9.12 -7.15 -1.22
N TRP A 149 -8.33 -6.29 -1.86
CA TRP A 149 -7.02 -5.91 -1.34
C TRP A 149 -7.21 -4.93 -0.19
N PHE A 150 -6.44 -5.12 0.88
CA PHE A 150 -6.26 -4.07 1.86
C PHE A 150 -5.60 -2.87 1.18
N ALA A 151 -6.09 -1.68 1.52
CA ALA A 151 -5.60 -0.42 0.99
C ALA A 151 -5.36 0.56 2.14
N ILE A 152 -4.51 1.54 1.86
CA ILE A 152 -4.15 2.59 2.81
C ILE A 152 -5.02 3.82 2.52
N PRO A 153 -5.89 4.23 3.46
CA PRO A 153 -6.72 5.42 3.29
C PRO A 153 -5.88 6.65 2.98
N GLY A 154 -6.25 7.39 1.93
CA GLY A 154 -5.54 8.61 1.54
C GLY A 154 -4.17 8.40 0.88
N ALA A 155 -3.79 7.17 0.50
CA ALA A 155 -2.49 6.93 -0.15
C ALA A 155 -2.39 7.43 -1.61
N GLY A 156 -3.48 7.86 -2.24
CA GLY A 156 -3.50 8.32 -3.64
C GLY A 156 -2.35 9.28 -4.00
N PRO A 157 -2.17 10.40 -3.28
CA PRO A 157 -1.10 11.35 -3.55
C PRO A 157 0.33 10.78 -3.47
N VAL A 158 0.60 9.84 -2.56
CA VAL A 158 1.93 9.21 -2.48
C VAL A 158 2.12 8.20 -3.61
N LEU A 159 1.10 7.44 -3.98
CA LEU A 159 1.15 6.51 -5.13
C LEU A 159 1.38 7.25 -6.44
N SER A 160 0.71 8.39 -6.66
CA SER A 160 0.98 9.26 -7.82
C SER A 160 2.41 9.79 -7.80
N SER A 161 2.92 10.19 -6.62
CA SER A 161 4.31 10.65 -6.50
C SER A 161 5.33 9.56 -6.79
N ILE A 162 5.06 8.31 -6.41
CA ILE A 162 5.88 7.13 -6.74
C ILE A 162 5.92 6.94 -8.26
N LEU A 163 4.75 6.84 -8.90
CA LEU A 163 4.63 6.61 -10.34
C LEU A 163 5.34 7.68 -11.16
N ASN A 164 5.05 8.94 -10.87
CA ASN A 164 5.59 10.06 -11.63
C ASN A 164 7.11 10.17 -11.47
N GLY A 165 7.62 10.02 -10.24
CA GLY A 165 9.07 10.10 -10.00
C GLY A 165 9.85 8.95 -10.63
N ARG A 166 9.29 7.73 -10.66
CA ARG A 166 9.85 6.60 -11.43
C ARG A 166 9.95 6.94 -12.91
N GLN A 167 8.85 7.43 -13.50
CA GLN A 167 8.81 7.79 -14.92
C GLN A 167 9.82 8.90 -15.26
N GLU A 168 9.91 9.95 -14.43
CA GLU A 168 10.86 11.04 -14.60
C GLU A 168 12.31 10.55 -14.55
N LEU A 169 12.67 9.74 -13.55
CA LEU A 169 14.03 9.23 -13.42
C LEU A 169 14.39 8.25 -14.53
N LEU A 170 13.51 7.31 -14.87
CA LEU A 170 13.75 6.37 -15.98
C LEU A 170 13.92 7.11 -17.31
N ALA A 171 13.12 8.14 -17.56
CA ALA A 171 13.29 9.01 -18.74
C ALA A 171 14.65 9.72 -18.72
N ALA A 172 15.09 10.21 -17.56
CA ALA A 172 16.41 10.84 -17.40
C ALA A 172 17.56 9.83 -17.63
N PHE A 173 17.45 8.61 -17.12
CA PHE A 173 18.42 7.54 -17.36
C PHE A 173 18.49 7.12 -18.83
N LYS A 174 17.35 7.10 -19.53
CA LYS A 174 17.31 6.78 -20.96
C LYS A 174 17.92 7.89 -21.84
N LYS A 175 17.68 9.17 -21.52
CA LYS A 175 18.04 10.30 -22.38
C LYS A 175 19.36 10.99 -22.03
N ARG A 176 19.62 11.20 -20.73
CA ARG A 176 20.72 12.06 -20.25
C ARG A 176 21.78 11.30 -19.48
N TYR A 177 21.41 10.26 -18.74
CA TYR A 177 22.33 9.49 -17.89
C TYR A 177 22.62 8.09 -18.43
N ARG A 178 22.59 7.93 -19.76
CA ARG A 178 22.77 6.62 -20.42
C ARG A 178 24.11 5.96 -20.09
N HIS A 179 25.15 6.77 -19.86
CA HIS A 179 26.50 6.32 -19.50
C HIS A 179 26.77 6.32 -17.99
N GLY A 180 25.79 6.77 -17.20
CA GLY A 180 25.85 6.89 -15.75
C GLY A 180 25.84 8.32 -15.24
N VAL A 181 25.65 8.48 -13.94
CA VAL A 181 25.66 9.76 -13.20
C VAL A 181 26.07 9.53 -11.76
N LEU A 182 26.78 10.46 -11.13
CA LEU A 182 27.07 10.35 -9.69
C LEU A 182 25.79 10.53 -8.86
N GLU A 183 25.56 9.67 -7.87
CA GLU A 183 24.36 9.71 -7.03
C GLU A 183 24.20 11.07 -6.32
N LYS A 184 25.32 11.67 -5.92
CA LYS A 184 25.35 13.02 -5.32
C LYS A 184 24.90 14.14 -6.26
N GLU A 185 24.95 13.96 -7.58
CA GLU A 185 24.55 14.99 -8.55
C GLU A 185 23.05 14.98 -8.79
N ILE A 186 22.47 13.78 -8.89
CA ILE A 186 21.03 13.62 -9.11
C ILE A 186 20.22 13.92 -7.84
N THR A 187 20.81 13.70 -6.65
CA THR A 187 20.15 13.97 -5.35
C THR A 187 20.13 15.43 -4.94
N LYS A 188 20.94 16.29 -5.56
CA LYS A 188 20.99 17.74 -5.27
C LYS A 188 19.75 18.50 -5.71
N LYS A 189 19.00 17.99 -6.69
CA LYS A 189 17.84 18.68 -7.25
C LYS A 189 16.56 17.91 -6.93
N PRO A 190 15.48 18.58 -6.51
CA PRO A 190 14.19 17.93 -6.35
C PRO A 190 13.69 17.45 -7.72
N LEU A 191 12.88 16.40 -7.70
CA LEU A 191 12.15 15.95 -8.89
C LEU A 191 11.00 16.92 -9.19
N ARG A 192 10.65 17.07 -10.46
CA ARG A 192 9.60 17.99 -10.90
C ARG A 192 8.21 17.38 -10.75
N SER A 193 8.11 16.07 -10.97
CA SER A 193 6.85 15.34 -11.05
C SER A 193 6.53 14.54 -9.78
N SER A 194 7.44 14.54 -8.80
CA SER A 194 7.29 13.84 -7.53
C SER A 194 7.62 14.74 -6.35
N ARG A 195 6.80 14.66 -5.31
CA ARG A 195 7.07 15.26 -4.00
C ARG A 195 8.00 14.39 -3.13
N LEU A 196 8.33 13.18 -3.57
CA LEU A 196 9.31 12.31 -2.92
C LEU A 196 10.70 12.63 -3.48
N GLY A 197 11.70 12.71 -2.59
CA GLY A 197 13.06 13.07 -2.98
C GLY A 197 13.71 12.06 -3.93
N ALA A 198 14.68 12.51 -4.73
CA ALA A 198 15.38 11.63 -5.69
C ALA A 198 15.97 10.37 -5.04
N GLY A 199 16.50 10.48 -3.80
CA GLY A 199 17.02 9.33 -3.07
C GLY A 199 15.98 8.24 -2.76
N PHE A 200 14.71 8.60 -2.58
CA PHE A 200 13.62 7.63 -2.45
C PHE A 200 13.51 6.79 -3.73
N HIS A 201 13.43 7.46 -4.87
CA HIS A 201 13.25 6.80 -6.17
C HIS A 201 14.50 6.05 -6.61
N ILE A 202 15.70 6.55 -6.32
CA ILE A 202 16.95 5.85 -6.64
C ILE A 202 17.01 4.51 -5.90
N ARG A 203 16.71 4.48 -4.59
CA ARG A 203 16.66 3.21 -3.84
C ARG A 203 15.63 2.23 -4.42
N ASP A 204 14.48 2.74 -4.81
CA ASP A 204 13.43 1.95 -5.43
C ASP A 204 13.86 1.37 -6.79
N LEU A 205 14.40 2.19 -7.69
CA LEU A 205 14.90 1.74 -9.00
C LEU A 205 16.08 0.77 -8.89
N VAL A 206 16.97 0.97 -7.92
CA VAL A 206 18.07 0.05 -7.64
C VAL A 206 17.55 -1.29 -7.12
N GLY A 207 16.61 -1.25 -6.18
CA GLY A 207 15.97 -2.46 -5.66
C GLY A 207 15.12 -3.21 -6.68
N LEU A 208 14.60 -2.52 -7.69
CA LEU A 208 13.93 -3.12 -8.85
C LEU A 208 14.91 -3.68 -9.90
N GLY A 209 16.22 -3.47 -9.73
CA GLY A 209 17.24 -3.88 -10.71
C GLY A 209 17.20 -3.09 -12.01
N LEU A 210 16.59 -1.90 -12.02
CA LEU A 210 16.52 -1.02 -13.20
C LEU A 210 17.73 -0.09 -13.29
N VAL A 211 18.38 0.17 -12.16
CA VAL A 211 19.58 0.99 -12.01
C VAL A 211 20.56 0.23 -11.12
N GLU A 212 21.84 0.24 -11.44
CA GLU A 212 22.90 -0.33 -10.61
C GLU A 212 23.75 0.77 -9.97
N ARG A 213 24.34 0.46 -8.80
CA ARG A 213 25.35 1.28 -8.13
C ARG A 213 26.73 0.71 -8.40
N ILE A 214 27.65 1.57 -8.82
CA ILE A 214 29.05 1.24 -9.10
C ILE A 214 29.92 2.19 -8.28
N GLU A 215 30.75 1.65 -7.40
CA GLU A 215 31.72 2.44 -6.65
C GLU A 215 32.86 2.91 -7.56
N THR A 216 33.17 4.20 -7.51
CA THR A 216 34.24 4.82 -8.30
C THR A 216 35.10 5.72 -7.41
N THR A 217 36.28 6.12 -7.89
CA THR A 217 37.15 7.07 -7.18
C THR A 217 36.48 8.42 -6.90
N SER A 218 35.45 8.79 -7.66
CA SER A 218 34.68 10.04 -7.51
C SER A 218 33.40 9.88 -6.65
N GLY A 219 33.15 8.67 -6.13
CA GLY A 219 31.95 8.27 -5.38
C GLY A 219 31.04 7.30 -6.14
N THR A 220 29.89 6.96 -5.55
CA THR A 220 28.93 6.02 -6.13
C THR A 220 28.30 6.59 -7.41
N MET A 221 28.46 5.86 -8.51
CA MET A 221 27.85 6.13 -9.81
C MET A 221 26.63 5.24 -10.00
N LEU A 222 25.55 5.82 -10.53
CA LEU A 222 24.33 5.14 -10.94
C LEU A 222 24.33 4.91 -12.43
N ARG A 223 24.04 3.70 -12.89
CA ARG A 223 23.94 3.36 -14.31
C ARG A 223 22.65 2.59 -14.59
N PRO A 224 21.94 2.81 -15.71
CA PRO A 224 20.81 1.97 -16.08
C PRO A 224 21.29 0.55 -16.38
N VAL A 225 20.58 -0.45 -15.85
CA VAL A 225 20.84 -1.85 -16.21
C VAL A 225 20.39 -2.06 -17.65
N GLN A 226 21.29 -2.50 -18.51
CA GLN A 226 20.94 -2.84 -19.89
C GLN A 226 20.17 -4.15 -19.88
N SER A 227 18.89 -4.11 -20.26
CA SER A 227 18.15 -5.33 -20.58
C SER A 227 18.80 -5.96 -21.81
N ALA A 228 19.24 -7.21 -21.67
CA ALA A 228 19.70 -8.04 -22.78
C ALA A 228 18.59 -8.27 -23.81
#